data_AF-A0A2D5UBB8-F1
#
_entry.id   AF-A0A2D5UBB8-F1
#
_cell.length_a   1.000
_cell.length_b   1.000
_cell.length_c   1.000
_cell.angle_alpha   90.00
_cell.angle_beta   90.00
_cell.angle_gamma   90.00
#
_symmetry.space_group_name_H-M   'P 1'
#
loop_
_entity.id
_entity.type
_entity.pdbx_description
1 polymer ?
#
loop_
_entity_poly.entity_id
_entity_poly.type
_entity_poly.pdbx_seq_one_letter_code
_entity_poly.pdbx_strand_id
1 'polypeptide(L)'
;MRRLVVILLVLALGVFSVSWTVEAASKGSVTIALSGEPPTMDPHRTSNFVGAMVWRWPYDTLLSRETGTGKIIPWLAEKYELLEGTKKIKFWLRKDAVFSDGSPVTSKAMVWSISRVLKAARQKKYFSSFDRIEIIDDKTFIWHNKTHDNGVLSRVTRWAGLMSLNAKGKKKAHLSRNTYGSGPYVL
;
A
#
# COMPACT_ATOMS: atom_id res chain seq x y z
N MET A 1 51.08 -26.07 20.33
CA MET A 1 50.68 -25.87 18.91
C MET A 1 49.15 -25.94 18.69
N ARG A 2 48.41 -26.89 19.27
CA ARG A 2 46.92 -26.98 19.11
C ARG A 2 46.09 -25.86 19.78
N ARG A 3 46.60 -25.15 20.79
CA ARG A 3 45.88 -24.03 21.45
C ARG A 3 46.06 -22.68 20.76
N LEU A 4 47.09 -22.51 19.93
CA LEU A 4 47.36 -21.27 19.18
C LEU A 4 46.54 -21.20 17.87
N VAL A 5 46.20 -22.34 17.27
CA VAL A 5 45.36 -22.40 16.06
C VAL A 5 43.89 -22.07 16.35
N VAL A 6 43.41 -22.36 17.56
CA VAL A 6 42.00 -22.08 17.94
C VAL A 6 41.77 -20.58 18.21
N ILE A 7 42.79 -19.85 18.68
CA ILE A 7 42.67 -18.40 18.94
C ILE A 7 42.68 -17.60 17.63
N LEU A 8 43.42 -18.07 16.61
CA LEU A 8 43.43 -17.44 15.28
C LEU A 8 42.13 -17.65 14.48
N LEU A 9 41.36 -18.71 14.78
CA LEU A 9 40.08 -18.99 14.11
C LEU A 9 38.89 -18.20 14.69
N VAL A 10 38.98 -17.74 15.95
CA VAL A 10 37.93 -16.91 16.57
C VAL A 10 38.07 -15.42 16.20
N LEU A 11 39.28 -14.98 15.83
CA LEU A 11 39.54 -13.61 15.36
C LEU A 11 39.13 -13.37 13.90
N ALA A 12 38.87 -14.42 13.11
CA ALA A 12 38.44 -14.30 11.70
C ALA A 12 36.90 -14.23 11.51
N LEU A 13 36.11 -14.35 12.59
CA LEU A 13 34.64 -14.32 12.56
C LEU A 13 34.03 -12.99 13.01
N GLY A 14 34.85 -12.04 13.48
CA GLY A 14 34.42 -10.69 13.81
C GLY A 14 34.74 -9.74 12.67
N VAL A 15 33.74 -8.98 12.21
CA VAL A 15 33.84 -7.88 11.24
C VAL A 15 33.78 -8.29 9.75
N PHE A 16 32.66 -8.91 9.35
CA PHE A 16 32.05 -8.63 8.03
C PHE A 16 30.61 -8.15 8.24
N SER A 17 30.46 -7.02 8.94
CA SER A 17 29.24 -6.23 8.84
C SER A 17 29.30 -5.52 7.48
N VAL A 18 28.88 -6.22 6.41
CA VAL A 18 28.58 -5.57 5.14
C VAL A 18 27.38 -4.66 5.40
N SER A 19 27.67 -3.43 5.80
CA SER A 19 26.69 -2.36 5.79
C SER A 19 26.40 -2.10 4.32
N TRP A 20 25.28 -2.61 3.84
CA TRP A 20 24.72 -2.19 2.57
C TRP A 20 24.40 -0.71 2.71
N THR A 21 25.34 0.17 2.37
CA THR A 21 25.03 1.57 2.12
C THR A 21 24.13 1.57 0.90
N VAL A 22 22.82 1.66 1.14
CA VAL A 22 21.84 1.96 0.09
C VAL A 22 22.16 3.37 -0.37
N GLU A 23 22.94 3.47 -1.44
CA GLU A 23 23.23 4.75 -2.07
C GLU A 23 21.91 5.29 -2.61
N ALA A 24 21.49 6.45 -2.10
CA ALA A 24 20.29 7.11 -2.59
C ALA A 24 20.47 7.37 -4.08
N ALA A 25 19.48 7.01 -4.89
CA ALA A 25 19.51 7.25 -6.33
C ALA A 25 19.84 8.72 -6.62
N SER A 26 20.61 8.97 -7.68
CA SER A 26 20.97 10.32 -8.08
C SER A 26 19.72 11.17 -8.29
N LYS A 27 19.76 12.44 -7.86
CA LYS A 27 18.68 13.40 -8.17
C LYS A 27 18.57 13.50 -9.69
N GLY A 28 17.41 13.20 -10.23
CA GLY A 28 17.16 13.20 -11.67
C GLY A 28 15.66 13.17 -11.99
N SER A 29 15.34 13.37 -13.25
CA SER A 29 13.97 13.29 -13.77
C SER A 29 13.84 12.11 -14.72
N VAL A 30 12.76 11.34 -14.58
CA VAL A 30 12.39 10.30 -15.54
C VAL A 30 11.15 10.76 -16.29
N THR A 31 11.25 10.89 -17.61
CA THR A 31 10.11 11.19 -18.48
C THR A 31 9.48 9.89 -18.96
N ILE A 32 8.20 9.69 -18.66
CA ILE A 32 7.45 8.51 -19.06
C ILE A 32 6.33 8.94 -20.01
N ALA A 33 6.40 8.47 -21.26
CA ALA A 33 5.34 8.68 -22.23
C ALA A 33 4.20 7.67 -21.99
N LEU A 34 2.98 8.16 -21.85
CA LEU A 34 1.76 7.36 -21.68
C LEU A 34 0.85 7.54 -22.90
N SER A 35 -0.02 6.56 -23.15
CA SER A 35 -0.96 6.61 -24.28
C SER A 35 -2.08 7.65 -24.16
N GLY A 36 -2.18 8.34 -23.01
CA GLY A 36 -3.14 9.40 -22.77
C GLY A 36 -3.07 9.91 -21.33
N GLU A 37 -4.00 10.79 -20.95
CA GLU A 37 -4.15 11.30 -19.59
C GLU A 37 -5.17 10.46 -18.81
N PRO A 38 -4.95 10.17 -17.51
CA PRO A 38 -6.01 9.61 -16.68
C PRO A 38 -7.18 10.60 -16.58
N PRO A 39 -8.45 10.14 -16.58
CA PRO A 39 -9.61 11.02 -16.52
C PRO A 39 -9.73 11.77 -15.18
N THR A 40 -8.98 11.33 -14.16
CA THR A 40 -8.90 11.98 -12.85
C THR A 40 -7.73 11.43 -12.05
N MET A 41 -7.16 12.24 -11.17
CA MET A 41 -6.13 11.83 -10.20
C MET A 41 -6.71 11.29 -8.89
N ASP A 42 -8.03 11.16 -8.81
CA ASP A 42 -8.73 10.50 -7.73
C ASP A 42 -8.86 8.98 -7.99
N PRO A 43 -8.08 8.12 -7.29
CA PRO A 43 -7.98 6.69 -7.57
C PRO A 43 -9.27 5.91 -7.26
N HIS A 44 -10.21 6.50 -6.50
CA HIS A 44 -11.45 5.81 -6.12
C HIS A 44 -12.59 6.03 -7.12
N ARG A 45 -12.40 6.81 -8.19
CA ARG A 45 -13.50 7.17 -9.11
C ARG A 45 -13.63 6.27 -10.32
N THR A 46 -12.52 5.75 -10.83
CA THR A 46 -12.52 5.01 -12.09
C THR A 46 -11.53 3.85 -12.04
N SER A 47 -11.71 2.85 -12.89
CA SER A 47 -10.77 1.74 -13.07
C SER A 47 -9.96 1.91 -14.36
N ASN A 48 -9.63 3.16 -14.71
CA ASN A 48 -8.88 3.48 -15.94
C ASN A 48 -7.46 2.87 -15.89
N PHE A 49 -7.01 2.30 -17.00
CA PHE A 49 -5.72 1.63 -17.09
C PHE A 49 -4.53 2.58 -16.90
N VAL A 50 -4.51 3.70 -17.64
CA VAL A 50 -3.47 4.72 -17.52
C VAL A 50 -3.47 5.31 -16.10
N GLY A 51 -4.65 5.58 -15.54
CA GLY A 51 -4.80 6.00 -14.15
C GLY A 51 -4.18 5.03 -13.16
N ALA A 52 -4.42 3.73 -13.32
CA ALA A 52 -3.84 2.71 -12.44
C ALA A 52 -2.30 2.65 -12.51
N MET A 53 -1.69 3.06 -13.63
CA MET A 53 -0.22 3.19 -13.75
C MET A 53 0.28 4.41 -12.97
N VAL A 54 -0.41 5.55 -13.09
CA VAL A 54 0.00 6.83 -12.48
C VAL A 54 -0.30 6.87 -10.98
N TRP A 55 -1.48 6.41 -10.55
CA TRP A 55 -1.92 6.51 -9.14
C TRP A 55 -1.04 5.72 -8.18
N ARG A 56 -0.24 4.75 -8.65
CA ARG A 56 0.67 4.00 -7.80
C ARG A 56 1.86 4.83 -7.29
N TRP A 57 2.11 6.01 -7.86
CA TRP A 57 3.18 6.89 -7.39
C TRP A 57 2.75 7.75 -6.19
N PRO A 58 1.55 8.37 -6.18
CA PRO A 58 1.07 9.09 -5.01
C PRO A 58 0.25 8.28 -4.01
N TYR A 59 -0.33 7.13 -4.39
CA TYR A 59 -1.21 6.36 -3.52
C TYR A 59 -0.70 4.94 -3.31
N ASP A 60 -0.40 4.63 -2.04
CA ASP A 60 -0.10 3.27 -1.64
C ASP A 60 -1.35 2.47 -1.30
N THR A 61 -1.20 1.16 -1.42
CA THR A 61 -2.21 0.15 -1.16
C THR A 61 -1.84 -0.71 0.06
N LEU A 62 -2.76 -1.52 0.59
CA LEU A 62 -2.46 -2.40 1.73
C LEU A 62 -1.30 -3.36 1.42
N LEU A 63 -1.35 -3.97 0.24
CA LEU A 63 -0.34 -4.89 -0.26
C LEU A 63 0.21 -4.40 -1.60
N SER A 64 1.32 -4.98 -2.05
CA SER A 64 1.95 -4.69 -3.33
C SER A 64 2.19 -5.97 -4.12
N ARG A 65 2.57 -5.82 -5.38
CA ARG A 65 3.11 -6.91 -6.20
C ARG A 65 4.58 -6.68 -6.41
N GLU A 66 5.39 -7.70 -6.14
CA GLU A 66 6.81 -7.69 -6.43
C GLU A 66 7.04 -7.63 -7.95
N THR A 67 7.91 -6.73 -8.38
CA THR A 67 8.29 -6.59 -9.79
C THR A 67 8.97 -7.86 -10.29
N GLY A 68 8.63 -8.31 -11.50
CA GLY A 68 9.20 -9.50 -12.12
C GLY A 68 8.50 -10.81 -11.70
N THR A 69 8.26 -11.03 -10.41
CA THR A 69 7.61 -12.28 -9.94
C THR A 69 6.09 -12.17 -9.85
N GLY A 70 5.56 -10.96 -9.65
CA GLY A 70 4.14 -10.72 -9.42
C GLY A 70 3.62 -11.22 -8.07
N LYS A 71 4.50 -11.71 -7.17
CA LYS A 71 4.13 -12.18 -5.83
C LYS A 71 3.51 -11.06 -5.01
N ILE A 72 2.48 -11.38 -4.23
CA ILE A 72 1.87 -10.42 -3.32
C ILE A 72 2.78 -10.27 -2.10
N ILE A 73 3.14 -9.03 -1.80
CA ILE A 73 4.07 -8.66 -0.72
C ILE A 73 3.46 -7.59 0.18
N PRO A 74 3.93 -7.47 1.45
CA PRO A 74 3.59 -6.35 2.32
C PRO A 74 3.80 -4.98 1.67
N TRP A 75 3.00 -4.00 2.09
CA TRP A 75 3.14 -2.60 1.66
C TRP A 75 2.73 -1.66 2.79
N LEU A 76 1.59 -0.95 2.74
CA LEU A 76 1.09 -0.21 3.90
C LEU A 76 0.71 -1.12 5.06
N ALA A 77 0.24 -2.33 4.75
CA ALA A 77 0.15 -3.39 5.74
C ALA A 77 1.50 -4.12 5.81
N GLU A 78 2.12 -4.14 6.99
CA GLU A 78 3.38 -4.87 7.23
C GLU A 78 3.17 -6.38 7.24
N LYS A 79 1.96 -6.83 7.59
CA LYS A 79 1.53 -8.23 7.52
C LYS A 79 0.01 -8.34 7.51
N TYR A 80 -0.47 -9.54 7.19
CA TYR A 80 -1.88 -9.91 7.31
C TYR A 80 -2.03 -11.37 7.79
N GLU A 81 -3.20 -11.69 8.31
CA GLU A 81 -3.56 -13.02 8.79
C GLU A 81 -4.96 -13.40 8.30
N LEU A 82 -5.11 -14.65 7.85
CA LEU A 82 -6.39 -15.22 7.44
C LEU A 82 -7.03 -15.92 8.64
N LEU A 83 -8.09 -15.34 9.22
CA LEU A 83 -8.70 -15.85 10.46
C LEU A 83 -9.77 -16.93 10.18
N GLU A 84 -10.48 -16.80 9.07
CA GLU A 84 -11.52 -17.74 8.61
C GLU A 84 -11.40 -17.90 7.10
N GLY A 85 -10.22 -18.37 6.66
CA GLY A 85 -9.82 -18.29 5.26
C GLY A 85 -9.88 -16.85 4.78
N THR A 86 -10.50 -16.62 3.62
CA THR A 86 -10.66 -15.27 3.03
C THR A 86 -11.97 -14.58 3.42
N LYS A 87 -12.72 -15.12 4.40
CA LYS A 87 -13.91 -14.46 4.95
C LYS A 87 -13.55 -13.34 5.92
N LYS A 88 -12.47 -13.52 6.69
CA LYS A 88 -11.93 -12.54 7.64
C LYS A 88 -10.42 -12.42 7.49
N ILE A 89 -9.93 -11.23 7.19
CA ILE A 89 -8.51 -10.96 6.98
C ILE A 89 -8.08 -9.84 7.93
N LYS A 90 -7.20 -10.13 8.87
CA LYS A 90 -6.63 -9.14 9.78
C LYS A 90 -5.42 -8.48 9.13
N PHE A 91 -5.34 -7.16 9.17
CA PHE A 91 -4.23 -6.38 8.65
C PHE A 91 -3.60 -5.56 9.77
N TRP A 92 -2.27 -5.44 9.71
CA TRP A 92 -1.49 -4.54 10.56
C TRP A 92 -0.82 -3.52 9.68
N LEU A 93 -1.16 -2.26 9.88
CA LEU A 93 -0.59 -1.11 9.20
C LEU A 93 0.77 -0.77 9.80
N ARG A 94 1.68 -0.31 8.93
CA ARG A 94 2.95 0.26 9.32
C ARG A 94 2.76 1.42 10.30
N LYS A 95 3.56 1.42 11.37
CA LYS A 95 3.48 2.43 12.43
C LYS A 95 3.96 3.80 11.96
N ASP A 96 5.00 3.80 11.12
CA ASP A 96 5.69 4.96 10.55
C ASP A 96 4.98 5.58 9.32
N ALA A 97 3.95 4.91 8.78
CA ALA A 97 3.30 5.37 7.56
C ALA A 97 2.52 6.69 7.76
N VAL A 98 2.84 7.67 6.91
CA VAL A 98 2.21 9.00 6.83
C VAL A 98 1.75 9.27 5.40
N PHE A 99 0.70 10.08 5.25
CA PHE A 99 0.28 10.63 3.97
C PHE A 99 1.16 11.83 3.59
N SER A 100 1.08 12.26 2.33
CA SER A 100 1.82 13.41 1.80
C SER A 100 1.49 14.74 2.49
N ASP A 101 0.36 14.81 3.20
CA ASP A 101 -0.04 15.97 4.02
C ASP A 101 0.45 15.90 5.48
N GLY A 102 1.29 14.90 5.80
CA GLY A 102 1.85 14.66 7.13
C GLY A 102 0.93 13.93 8.10
N SER A 103 -0.35 13.70 7.75
CA SER A 103 -1.27 12.97 8.62
C SER A 103 -0.93 11.47 8.67
N PRO A 104 -1.17 10.78 9.79
CA PRO A 104 -0.84 9.35 9.90
C PRO A 104 -1.80 8.47 9.08
N VAL A 105 -1.25 7.41 8.49
CA VAL A 105 -2.06 6.34 7.88
C VAL A 105 -2.71 5.51 8.99
N THR A 106 -4.04 5.41 8.99
CA THR A 106 -4.80 4.72 10.05
C THR A 106 -5.91 3.81 9.52
N SER A 107 -6.40 2.91 10.36
CA SER A 107 -7.59 2.07 10.11
C SER A 107 -8.81 2.91 9.73
N LYS A 108 -8.96 4.13 10.29
CA LYS A 108 -10.04 5.06 9.93
C LYS A 108 -9.91 5.57 8.49
N ALA A 109 -8.70 5.84 8.02
CA ALA A 109 -8.44 6.20 6.63
C ALA A 109 -8.78 5.03 5.68
N MET A 110 -8.53 3.79 6.11
CA MET A 110 -8.94 2.60 5.35
C MET A 110 -10.47 2.50 5.23
N VAL A 111 -11.21 2.63 6.34
CA VAL A 111 -12.69 2.66 6.33
C VAL A 111 -13.22 3.72 5.37
N TRP A 112 -12.67 4.92 5.45
CA TRP A 112 -13.10 6.02 4.57
C TRP A 112 -12.78 5.74 3.10
N SER A 113 -11.58 5.24 2.81
CA SER A 113 -11.13 4.95 1.45
C SER A 113 -11.96 3.87 0.79
N ILE A 114 -12.18 2.72 1.46
CA ILE A 114 -13.02 1.65 0.89
C ILE A 114 -14.47 2.10 0.70
N SER A 115 -15.01 2.93 1.60
CA SER A 115 -16.36 3.48 1.44
C SER A 115 -16.52 4.31 0.16
N ARG A 116 -15.44 4.95 -0.31
CA ARG A 116 -15.43 5.72 -1.56
C ARG A 116 -15.35 4.82 -2.77
N VAL A 117 -14.51 3.80 -2.74
CA VAL A 117 -14.42 2.76 -3.79
C VAL A 117 -15.78 2.08 -4.00
N LEU A 118 -16.49 1.77 -2.92
CA LEU A 118 -17.82 1.13 -2.97
C LEU A 118 -18.93 2.04 -3.52
N LYS A 119 -18.70 3.35 -3.60
CA LYS A 119 -19.62 4.31 -4.24
C LYS A 119 -19.32 4.50 -5.73
N ALA A 120 -18.20 3.99 -6.23
CA ALA A 120 -17.84 4.10 -7.64
C ALA A 120 -18.39 2.93 -8.47
N ALA A 121 -19.17 3.23 -9.50
CA ALA A 121 -19.96 2.25 -10.25
C ALA A 121 -19.14 1.05 -10.79
N ARG A 122 -17.92 1.31 -11.31
CA ARG A 122 -17.06 0.24 -11.83
C ARG A 122 -16.29 -0.47 -10.72
N GLN A 123 -15.64 0.25 -9.83
CA GLN A 123 -14.77 -0.34 -8.81
C GLN A 123 -15.55 -1.08 -7.71
N LYS A 124 -16.79 -0.67 -7.40
CA LYS A 124 -17.67 -1.38 -6.44
C LYS A 124 -17.79 -2.87 -6.79
N LYS A 125 -17.83 -3.23 -8.07
CA LYS A 125 -17.94 -4.62 -8.53
C LYS A 125 -16.75 -5.48 -8.11
N TYR A 126 -15.56 -4.88 -7.96
CA TYR A 126 -14.38 -5.59 -7.46
C TYR A 126 -14.50 -5.97 -5.98
N PHE A 127 -15.33 -5.27 -5.21
CA PHE A 127 -15.49 -5.49 -3.78
C PHE A 127 -16.94 -5.86 -3.44
N SER A 128 -17.61 -6.62 -4.29
CA SER A 128 -19.01 -7.05 -4.08
C SER A 128 -19.19 -7.93 -2.84
N SER A 129 -18.16 -8.70 -2.50
CA SER A 129 -18.07 -9.56 -1.32
C SER A 129 -17.79 -8.77 -0.03
N PHE A 130 -17.35 -7.51 -0.11
CA PHE A 130 -17.02 -6.72 1.08
C PHE A 130 -18.25 -6.54 1.96
N ASP A 131 -18.07 -6.75 3.26
CA ASP A 131 -19.06 -6.48 4.29
C ASP A 131 -18.73 -5.21 5.05
N ARG A 132 -17.65 -5.24 5.85
CA ARG A 132 -17.22 -4.13 6.70
C ARG A 132 -15.73 -4.22 7.05
N ILE A 133 -15.24 -3.12 7.63
CA ILE A 133 -13.99 -3.10 8.38
C ILE A 133 -14.33 -3.02 9.87
N GLU A 134 -13.76 -3.91 10.66
CA GLU A 134 -13.77 -3.85 12.12
C GLU A 134 -12.45 -3.28 12.59
N ILE A 135 -12.49 -2.10 13.21
CA ILE A 135 -11.30 -1.45 13.75
C ILE A 135 -10.96 -2.11 15.09
N ILE A 136 -9.75 -2.65 15.22
CA ILE A 136 -9.21 -3.10 16.50
C ILE A 136 -8.50 -1.92 17.18
N ASP A 137 -7.66 -1.22 16.42
CA ASP A 137 -6.99 0.01 16.83
C ASP A 137 -6.62 0.86 15.59
N ASP A 138 -5.93 1.99 15.78
CA ASP A 138 -5.56 2.89 14.68
C ASP A 138 -4.63 2.26 13.63
N LYS A 139 -3.91 1.18 13.95
CA LYS A 139 -2.99 0.45 13.06
C LYS A 139 -3.43 -1.00 12.79
N THR A 140 -4.50 -1.48 13.41
CA THR A 140 -4.97 -2.86 13.24
C THR A 140 -6.45 -2.89 12.92
N PHE A 141 -6.84 -3.63 11.89
CA PHE A 141 -8.25 -3.84 11.57
C PHE A 141 -8.49 -5.21 10.95
N ILE A 142 -9.74 -5.66 10.99
CA ILE A 142 -10.20 -6.89 10.34
C ILE A 142 -11.10 -6.51 9.17
N TRP A 143 -10.73 -6.99 7.98
CA TRP A 143 -11.54 -6.93 6.77
C TRP A 143 -12.50 -8.12 6.74
N HIS A 144 -13.80 -7.83 6.72
CA HIS A 144 -14.86 -8.84 6.63
C HIS A 144 -15.43 -8.91 5.23
N ASN A 145 -15.58 -10.14 4.73
CA ASN A 145 -16.32 -10.45 3.51
C ASN A 145 -17.58 -11.26 3.86
N LYS A 146 -18.65 -11.04 3.09
CA LYS A 146 -19.92 -11.78 3.18
C LYS A 146 -19.73 -13.27 2.89
N THR A 147 -18.83 -13.57 1.97
CA THR A 147 -18.45 -14.93 1.53
C THR A 147 -16.94 -15.05 1.47
N HIS A 148 -16.42 -16.28 1.35
CA HIS A 148 -15.02 -16.48 0.99
C HIS A 148 -14.70 -15.75 -0.33
N ASP A 149 -13.55 -15.10 -0.37
CA ASP A 149 -13.11 -14.33 -1.51
C ASP A 149 -11.58 -14.33 -1.67
N ASN A 150 -11.10 -15.31 -2.44
CA ASN A 150 -9.68 -15.49 -2.71
C ASN A 150 -9.07 -14.39 -3.59
N GLY A 151 -9.90 -13.53 -4.19
CA GLY A 151 -9.45 -12.41 -5.00
C GLY A 151 -9.14 -11.14 -4.21
N VAL A 152 -9.52 -11.04 -2.93
CA VAL A 152 -9.35 -9.82 -2.13
C VAL A 152 -7.90 -9.39 -2.05
N LEU A 153 -6.97 -10.30 -1.74
CA LEU A 153 -5.55 -9.97 -1.59
C LEU A 153 -4.98 -9.35 -2.88
N SER A 154 -5.39 -9.86 -4.04
CA SER A 154 -5.00 -9.32 -5.34
C SER A 154 -5.61 -7.94 -5.61
N ARG A 155 -6.86 -7.71 -5.20
CA ARG A 155 -7.54 -6.43 -5.44
C ARG A 155 -7.04 -5.31 -4.53
N VAL A 156 -6.70 -5.62 -3.29
CA VAL A 156 -6.10 -4.64 -2.36
C VAL A 156 -4.66 -4.30 -2.72
N THR A 157 -4.05 -4.89 -3.76
CA THR A 157 -2.78 -4.40 -4.31
C THR A 157 -2.94 -3.25 -5.31
N ARG A 158 -4.16 -2.93 -5.74
CA ARG A 158 -4.39 -1.94 -6.83
C ARG A 158 -5.59 -1.03 -6.64
N TRP A 159 -6.70 -1.54 -6.12
CA TRP A 159 -8.00 -0.86 -6.19
C TRP A 159 -8.54 -0.33 -4.86
N ALA A 160 -7.75 -0.39 -3.80
CA ALA A 160 -8.08 0.11 -2.47
C ALA A 160 -6.90 0.92 -1.91
N GLY A 161 -6.42 1.91 -2.68
CA GLY A 161 -5.39 2.82 -2.21
C GLY A 161 -5.89 3.63 -1.00
N LEU A 162 -5.04 3.86 -0.01
CA LEU A 162 -5.45 4.67 1.14
C LEU A 162 -5.32 6.15 0.79
N MET A 163 -6.29 6.93 1.24
CA MET A 163 -6.29 8.38 1.13
C MET A 163 -6.48 9.02 2.51
N SER A 164 -5.77 10.12 2.76
CA SER A 164 -5.87 10.94 3.96
C SER A 164 -7.31 11.39 4.20
N LEU A 165 -7.71 11.42 5.47
CA LEU A 165 -9.00 11.94 5.89
C LEU A 165 -9.15 13.45 5.62
N ASN A 166 -8.06 14.19 5.42
CA ASN A 166 -8.10 15.60 5.04
C ASN A 166 -8.68 15.82 3.63
N ALA A 167 -8.78 14.77 2.82
CA ALA A 167 -9.50 14.78 1.55
C ALA A 167 -11.04 14.77 1.73
N LYS A 168 -11.55 14.49 2.93
CA LYS A 168 -12.99 14.46 3.22
C LYS A 168 -13.62 15.84 3.00
N GLY A 169 -14.76 15.87 2.32
CA GLY A 169 -15.48 17.10 1.99
C GLY A 169 -14.91 17.91 0.83
N LYS A 170 -13.71 17.57 0.31
CA LYS A 170 -13.16 18.22 -0.87
C LYS A 170 -13.99 17.88 -2.11
N LYS A 171 -14.17 18.88 -2.99
CA LYS A 171 -14.90 18.72 -4.25
C LYS A 171 -14.14 17.79 -5.20
N LYS A 172 -14.86 17.12 -6.11
CA LYS A 172 -14.28 16.23 -7.13
C LYS A 172 -13.19 16.90 -7.97
N ALA A 173 -13.39 18.18 -8.34
CA ALA A 173 -12.41 18.95 -9.09
C ALA A 173 -11.10 19.15 -8.30
N HIS A 174 -11.20 19.35 -6.98
CA HIS A 174 -10.04 19.49 -6.10
C HIS A 174 -9.24 18.18 -6.02
N LEU A 175 -9.92 17.07 -5.75
CA LEU A 175 -9.29 15.74 -5.65
C LEU A 175 -8.66 15.28 -6.96
N SER A 176 -9.08 15.84 -8.10
CA SER A 176 -8.50 15.51 -9.40
C SER A 176 -7.20 16.26 -9.71
N ARG A 177 -6.80 17.23 -8.86
CA ARG A 177 -5.62 18.08 -9.06
C ARG A 177 -4.69 18.13 -7.85
N ASN A 178 -4.97 17.31 -6.83
CA ASN A 178 -4.20 17.29 -5.59
C ASN A 178 -4.08 15.84 -5.10
N THR A 179 -2.95 15.51 -4.49
CA THR A 179 -2.71 14.19 -3.88
C THR A 179 -3.01 14.20 -2.39
N TYR A 180 -3.56 13.08 -1.92
CA TYR A 180 -3.81 12.82 -0.50
C TYR A 180 -3.42 11.38 -0.17
N GLY A 181 -2.45 10.82 -0.88
CA GLY A 181 -1.96 9.46 -0.66
C GLY A 181 -0.65 9.47 0.12
N SER A 182 -0.08 8.29 0.35
CA SER A 182 1.16 8.10 1.12
C SER A 182 2.36 7.73 0.26
N GLY A 183 2.18 7.68 -1.06
CA GLY A 183 3.24 7.29 -1.98
C GLY A 183 4.35 8.35 -2.06
N PRO A 184 5.50 7.99 -2.64
CA PRO A 184 6.71 8.84 -2.63
C PRO A 184 6.61 10.09 -3.52
N TYR A 185 5.56 10.22 -4.35
CA TYR A 185 5.38 11.36 -5.25
C TYR A 185 4.08 12.10 -4.94
N VAL A 186 4.08 13.41 -5.21
CA VAL A 186 2.90 14.29 -5.15
C VAL A 186 2.63 14.90 -6.51
N LEU A 187 1.40 15.38 -6.73
CA LEU A 187 1.05 16.19 -7.90
C LEU A 187 1.62 17.60 -7.81
#